data_AF-A0A819FCI2-F1
#
_entry.id   AF-A0A819FCI2-F1
#
_cell.length_a   1.000
_cell.length_b   1.000
_cell.length_c   1.000
_cell.angle_alpha   90.00
_cell.angle_beta   90.00
_cell.angle_gamma   90.00
#
_symmetry.space_group_name_H-M   'P 1'
#
loop_
_entity.id
_entity.type
_entity.pdbx_description
1 polymer ?
#
loop_
_entity_poly.entity_id
_entity_poly.type
_entity_poly.pdbx_seq_one_letter_code
_entity_poly.pdbx_strand_id
1 'polypeptide(L)'
;LCMNICYSPLQLRIVNDQLMQLERAFQNPLGNSIQQADLKHTIYAPSRTNRYNALGFPSITDAIEDRNMTNVQQQISIVTYFIRSAISVLHQPTTIQTIG
;
A
#
# COMPACT_ATOMS: atom_id res chain seq x y z
N LEU A 1 13.87 -29.60 22.34
CA LEU A 1 12.58 -29.31 21.66
C LEU A 1 12.73 -28.01 20.88
N CYS A 2 13.40 -28.07 19.73
CA CYS A 2 13.42 -26.97 18.77
C CYS A 2 12.32 -27.26 17.75
N MET A 3 11.10 -26.81 18.03
CA MET A 3 9.99 -26.95 17.11
C MET A 3 9.99 -25.73 16.17
N ASN A 4 10.60 -25.91 14.99
CA ASN A 4 10.29 -25.27 13.71
C ASN A 4 10.56 -23.78 13.40
N ILE A 5 11.29 -22.97 14.18
CA ILE A 5 11.70 -21.64 13.69
C ILE A 5 13.09 -21.26 14.23
N CYS A 6 14.17 -21.83 13.69
CA CYS A 6 15.52 -21.28 13.86
C CYS A 6 15.87 -20.45 12.62
N TYR A 7 15.21 -19.29 12.48
CA TYR A 7 15.56 -18.35 11.42
C TYR A 7 16.96 -17.80 11.67
N SER A 8 17.82 -17.78 10.66
CA SER A 8 19.08 -17.05 10.75
C SER A 8 18.79 -15.54 10.87
N PRO A 9 19.64 -14.75 11.55
CA PRO A 9 19.41 -13.31 11.69
C PRO A 9 19.26 -12.60 10.33
N LEU A 10 19.86 -13.15 9.27
CA LEU A 10 19.69 -12.68 7.89
C LEU A 10 18.30 -12.95 7.34
N GLN A 11 17.71 -14.13 7.58
CA GLN A 11 16.36 -14.44 7.14
C GLN A 11 15.31 -13.57 7.85
N LEU A 12 15.49 -13.28 9.15
CA LEU A 12 14.62 -12.34 9.88
C LEU A 12 14.71 -10.93 9.30
N ARG A 13 15.92 -10.50 8.92
CA ARG A 13 16.12 -9.19 8.31
C ARG A 13 15.42 -9.06 6.96
N ILE A 14 15.47 -10.11 6.13
CA ILE A 14 14.77 -10.12 4.82
C ILE A 14 13.25 -9.94 5.03
N VAL A 15 12.65 -10.70 5.95
CA VAL A 15 11.20 -10.57 6.24
C VAL A 15 10.86 -9.19 6.81
N ASN A 16 11.67 -8.65 7.71
CA ASN A 16 11.46 -7.32 8.29
C ASN A 16 11.60 -6.20 7.24
N ASP A 17 12.60 -6.28 6.37
CA ASP A 17 12.82 -5.30 5.31
C ASP A 17 11.65 -5.32 4.30
N GLN A 18 11.00 -6.46 4.10
CA GLN A 18 9.81 -6.56 3.26
C GLN A 18 8.56 -5.98 3.88
N LEU A 19 8.34 -6.21 5.18
CA LEU A 19 7.27 -5.55 5.91
C LEU A 19 7.44 -4.02 5.87
N MET A 20 8.69 -3.55 5.97
CA MET A 20 9.01 -2.13 5.82
C MET A 20 8.74 -1.61 4.41
N GLN A 21 9.13 -2.37 3.37
CA GLN A 21 8.90 -1.99 1.98
C GLN A 21 7.42 -2.05 1.57
N LEU A 22 6.64 -2.95 2.16
CA LEU A 22 5.20 -3.06 1.93
C LEU A 22 4.49 -1.76 2.29
N GLU A 23 4.77 -1.21 3.47
CA GLU A 23 4.18 0.06 3.91
C GLU A 23 4.55 1.21 2.97
N ARG A 24 5.80 1.23 2.50
CA ARG A 24 6.26 2.23 1.53
C ARG A 24 5.61 2.08 0.15
N ALA A 25 5.25 0.86 -0.26
CA ALA A 25 4.60 0.61 -1.54
C ALA A 25 3.20 1.25 -1.64
N PHE A 26 2.56 1.58 -0.51
CA PHE A 26 1.28 2.30 -0.48
C PHE A 26 1.43 3.83 -0.50
N GLN A 27 2.65 4.35 -0.44
CA GLN A 27 2.94 5.78 -0.51
C GLN A 27 3.13 6.23 -1.95
N ASN A 28 2.16 7.00 -2.47
CA ASN A 28 2.24 7.59 -3.81
C ASN A 28 3.16 8.83 -3.80
N PRO A 29 4.27 8.84 -4.55
CA PRO A 29 5.14 10.02 -4.65
C PRO A 29 4.48 11.23 -5.32
N LEU A 30 3.41 11.01 -6.11
CA LEU A 30 2.67 12.06 -6.81
C LEU A 30 1.53 12.67 -5.98
N GLY A 31 1.33 12.21 -4.74
CA GLY A 31 0.23 12.64 -3.86
C GLY A 31 -1.11 11.99 -4.21
N ASN A 32 -2.06 12.00 -3.28
CA ASN A 32 -3.40 11.47 -3.49
C ASN A 32 -4.35 12.59 -3.92
N SER A 33 -4.59 12.72 -5.23
CA SER A 33 -5.41 13.79 -5.83
C SER A 33 -4.84 15.22 -5.67
N ILE A 34 -5.27 16.13 -6.56
CA ILE A 34 -4.76 17.51 -6.71
C ILE A 34 -4.80 18.32 -5.39
N GLN A 35 -5.65 17.96 -4.42
CA GLN A 35 -5.88 18.74 -3.20
C GLN A 35 -5.12 18.22 -1.96
N GLN A 36 -4.47 17.05 -2.01
CA GLN A 36 -3.82 16.42 -0.86
C GLN A 36 -2.37 15.99 -1.18
N ALA A 37 -1.60 16.88 -1.81
CA ALA A 37 -0.21 16.58 -2.26
C ALA A 37 0.72 16.05 -1.15
N ASP A 38 0.51 16.44 0.12
CA ASP A 38 1.32 16.01 1.26
C ASP A 38 0.88 14.68 1.88
N LEU A 39 -0.33 14.21 1.56
CA LEU A 39 -0.84 12.92 2.04
C LEU A 39 -0.51 11.88 0.98
N LYS A 40 0.50 11.07 1.22
CA LYS A 40 0.97 10.11 0.19
C LYS A 40 0.30 8.76 0.34
N HIS A 41 -0.40 8.52 1.43
CA HIS A 41 -0.95 7.21 1.72
C HIS A 41 -2.22 6.96 0.90
N THR A 42 -2.19 5.90 0.09
CA THR A 42 -3.29 5.55 -0.84
C THR A 42 -4.52 5.00 -0.12
N ILE A 43 -4.33 4.24 0.96
CA ILE A 43 -5.41 3.64 1.77
C ILE A 43 -5.99 4.63 2.78
N TYR A 44 -5.13 5.35 3.52
CA TYR A 44 -5.52 6.27 4.58
C TYR A 44 -5.23 7.72 4.19
N ALA A 45 -6.26 8.54 4.14
CA ALA A 45 -6.10 9.99 4.19
C ALA A 45 -7.35 10.61 4.83
N PRO A 46 -7.24 11.81 5.41
CA PRO A 46 -8.41 12.56 5.81
C PRO A 46 -9.32 12.80 4.59
N SER A 47 -10.60 12.48 4.70
CA SER A 47 -11.58 12.88 3.69
C SER A 47 -11.69 14.41 3.65
N ARG A 48 -11.94 14.97 2.46
CA ARG A 48 -12.15 16.42 2.26
C ARG A 48 -13.36 16.94 3.04
N THR A 49 -14.42 16.14 3.11
CA THR A 49 -15.72 16.52 3.67
C THR A 49 -15.79 16.27 5.17
N ASN A 50 -15.04 15.29 5.70
CA ASN A 50 -14.92 15.07 7.15
C ASN A 50 -13.59 14.38 7.52
N ARG A 51 -12.70 15.12 8.20
CA ARG A 51 -11.39 14.61 8.63
C ARG A 51 -11.48 13.47 9.67
N TYR A 52 -12.62 13.29 10.32
CA TYR A 52 -12.89 12.20 11.29
C TYR A 52 -13.57 10.98 10.67
N ASN A 53 -14.13 11.09 9.46
CA ASN A 53 -14.62 9.93 8.73
C ASN A 53 -13.44 9.29 8.00
N ALA A 54 -12.75 8.40 8.69
CA ALA A 54 -11.71 7.55 8.11
C ALA A 54 -12.37 6.49 7.20
N LEU A 55 -12.91 6.93 6.06
CA LEU A 55 -13.26 6.04 4.97
C LEU A 55 -11.97 5.64 4.25
N GLY A 56 -11.81 4.34 3.98
CA GLY A 56 -10.69 3.86 3.17
C GLY A 56 -10.79 4.41 1.74
N PHE A 57 -9.64 4.73 1.15
CA PHE A 57 -9.52 5.27 -0.21
C PHE A 57 -10.27 6.59 -0.45
N PRO A 58 -9.89 7.68 0.26
CA PRO A 58 -10.58 8.96 0.19
C PRO A 58 -10.64 9.56 -1.22
N SER A 59 -9.63 9.32 -2.06
CA SER A 59 -9.64 9.82 -3.44
C SER A 59 -10.77 9.25 -4.29
N ILE A 60 -11.23 8.02 -4.02
CA ILE A 60 -12.37 7.42 -4.73
C ILE A 60 -13.67 7.98 -4.15
N THR A 61 -13.80 8.06 -2.83
CA THR A 61 -15.02 8.58 -2.19
C THR A 61 -15.26 10.04 -2.55
N ASP A 62 -14.21 10.86 -2.53
CA ASP A 62 -14.27 12.27 -2.91
C ASP A 62 -14.65 12.42 -4.41
N ALA A 63 -14.10 11.56 -5.29
CA ALA A 63 -14.45 11.59 -6.72
C ALA A 63 -15.90 11.15 -7.00
N ILE A 64 -16.45 10.23 -6.20
CA ILE A 64 -17.85 9.82 -6.25
C ILE A 64 -18.75 10.97 -5.77
N GLU A 65 -18.37 11.66 -4.69
CA GLU A 65 -19.09 12.81 -4.16
C GLU A 65 -19.13 13.98 -5.16
N ASP A 66 -18.00 14.23 -5.84
CA ASP A 66 -17.88 15.20 -6.94
C ASP A 66 -18.67 14.79 -8.21
N ARG A 67 -19.33 13.62 -8.21
CA ARG A 67 -20.08 13.01 -9.34
C ARG A 67 -19.26 12.93 -10.63
N ASN A 68 -17.94 12.89 -10.53
CA ASN A 68 -17.04 12.91 -11.66
C ASN A 68 -16.55 11.50 -12.00
N MET A 69 -17.29 10.81 -12.88
CA MET A 69 -17.02 9.42 -13.22
C MET A 69 -15.66 9.19 -13.90
N THR A 70 -15.12 10.18 -14.61
CA THR A 70 -13.78 10.06 -15.23
C THR A 70 -12.69 10.07 -14.17
N ASN A 71 -12.82 10.93 -13.15
CA ASN A 71 -11.94 10.94 -12.00
C ASN A 71 -12.05 9.64 -11.19
N VAL A 72 -13.26 9.10 -11.00
CA VAL A 72 -13.46 7.82 -10.30
C VAL A 72 -12.67 6.68 -10.98
N GLN A 73 -12.81 6.55 -12.30
CA GLN A 73 -12.09 5.52 -13.07
C GLN A 73 -10.57 5.70 -12.96
N GLN A 74 -10.09 6.94 -13.04
CA GLN A 74 -8.67 7.24 -12.86
C GLN A 74 -8.18 6.86 -11.46
N GLN A 75 -8.88 7.23 -10.39
CA GLN A 75 -8.48 6.92 -9.02
C GLN A 75 -8.49 5.40 -8.76
N ILE A 76 -9.47 4.66 -9.29
CA ILE A 76 -9.48 3.20 -9.22
C ILE A 76 -8.24 2.60 -9.91
N SER A 77 -7.86 3.11 -11.08
CA SER A 77 -6.67 2.63 -11.80
C SER A 77 -5.38 2.84 -10.99
N ILE A 78 -5.26 3.99 -10.33
CA ILE A 78 -4.11 4.34 -9.47
C ILE A 78 -4.07 3.42 -8.24
N VAL A 79 -5.19 3.27 -7.53
CA VAL A 79 -5.28 2.38 -6.36
C VAL A 79 -4.94 0.94 -6.75
N THR A 80 -5.47 0.46 -7.88
CA THR A 80 -5.18 -0.89 -8.39
C THR A 80 -3.70 -1.08 -8.70
N TYR A 81 -3.04 -0.07 -9.28
CA TYR A 81 -1.60 -0.10 -9.54
C TYR A 81 -0.80 -0.24 -8.24
N PHE A 82 -1.11 0.55 -7.21
CA PHE A 82 -0.41 0.49 -5.93
C PHE A 82 -0.66 -0.83 -5.18
N ILE A 83 -1.87 -1.37 -5.21
CA ILE A 83 -2.16 -2.69 -4.64
C ILE A 83 -1.33 -3.78 -5.34
N ARG A 84 -1.25 -3.73 -6.68
CA ARG A 84 -0.41 -4.67 -7.45
C ARG A 84 1.07 -4.51 -7.13
N SER A 85 1.55 -3.28 -6.94
CA SER A 85 2.91 -3.01 -6.48
C SER A 85 3.17 -3.63 -5.10
N ALA A 86 2.27 -3.44 -4.14
CA ALA A 86 2.38 -4.04 -2.80
C ALA A 86 2.42 -5.58 -2.85
N ILE A 87 1.59 -6.20 -3.69
CA ILE A 87 1.60 -7.64 -3.93
C ILE A 87 2.97 -8.11 -4.44
N SER A 88 3.59 -7.34 -5.35
CA SER A 88 4.91 -7.69 -5.89
C SER A 88 6.02 -7.71 -4.82
N VAL A 89 5.94 -6.84 -3.81
CA VAL A 89 6.87 -6.81 -2.67
C VAL A 89 6.73 -8.06 -1.80
N LEU A 90 5.51 -8.53 -1.58
CA LEU A 90 5.23 -9.73 -0.79
C LEU A 90 5.63 -11.04 -1.49
N HIS A 91 5.64 -11.06 -2.82
CA HIS A 91 6.07 -12.24 -3.58
C HIS A 91 7.60 -12.42 -3.64
N GLN A 92 8.40 -11.46 -3.14
CA GLN A 92 9.86 -11.49 -3.27
C GLN A 92 10.68 -12.33 -2.26
N PRO A 93 10.18 -13.00 -1.18
CA PRO A 93 11.04 -13.74 -0.25
C PRO A 93 10.79 -15.26 -0.22
N THR A 94 10.74 -15.95 -1.34
CA THR A 94 10.64 -17.42 -1.28
C THR A 94 11.65 -18.16 -2.14
N THR A 95 12.76 -17.52 -2.49
CA THR A 95 14.00 -18.22 -2.83
C THR A 95 14.88 -18.35 -1.60
N ILE A 96 14.35 -18.95 -0.54
CA ILE A 96 15.22 -19.71 0.36
C ILE A 96 15.60 -20.93 -0.47
N GLN A 97 16.82 -20.92 -1.02
CA GLN A 97 17.40 -22.12 -1.58
C GLN A 97 17.33 -23.19 -0.50
N THR A 98 16.46 -24.17 -0.68
CA THR A 98 16.62 -25.48 -0.05
C THR A 98 17.89 -26.04 -0.64
N ILE A 99 19.01 -25.84 0.07
CA ILE A 99 20.27 -26.51 -0.21
C ILE A 99 19.98 -28.00 0.02
N GLY A 100 19.77 -28.73 -1.07
CA GLY A 100 19.83 -30.18 -1.15
C GLY A 100 21.11 -30.57 -1.87
#